data_AF-F0EHZ9-F1
#
_entry.id   AF-F0EHZ9-F1
#
_cell.length_a   1.000
_cell.length_b   1.000
_cell.length_c   1.000
_cell.angle_alpha   90.00
_cell.angle_beta   90.00
_cell.angle_gamma   90.00
#
_symmetry.space_group_name_H-M   'P 1'
#
loop_
_entity.id
_entity.type
_entity.pdbx_description
1 polymer ?
#
loop_
_entity_poly.entity_id
_entity_poly.type
_entity_poly.pdbx_seq_one_letter_code
_entity_poly.pdbx_strand_id
1 'polypeptide(L)'
;MRLDKVIEQQLNTSRKEMKRLFQQGKVFVDHRIERRPERNVDSSLHQIMVAGRQLETQERYYIVNKPKGVVTANLDQQHQTVIALIAPED
;
A
#
# COMPACT_ATOMS: atom_id res chain seq x y z
N MET A 1 3.54 -3.37 -2.42
CA MET A 1 3.92 -2.37 -1.38
C MET A 1 5.08 -2.83 -0.48
N ARG A 2 5.81 -1.92 0.21
CA ARG A 2 6.74 -2.30 1.30
C ARG A 2 6.00 -2.56 2.61
N LEU A 3 6.43 -3.55 3.39
CA LEU A 3 5.77 -3.98 4.63
C LEU A 3 5.68 -2.88 5.69
N ASP A 4 6.71 -2.04 5.83
CA ASP A 4 6.68 -0.86 6.71
C ASP A 4 5.55 0.11 6.37
N LYS A 5 5.37 0.42 5.08
CA LYS A 5 4.28 1.29 4.59
C LYS A 5 2.90 0.69 4.83
N VAL A 6 2.74 -0.61 4.66
CA VAL A 6 1.46 -1.31 4.91
C VAL A 6 1.07 -1.17 6.38
N ILE A 7 2.02 -1.39 7.29
CA ILE A 7 1.81 -1.26 8.74
C ILE A 7 1.49 0.19 9.11
N GLU A 8 2.22 1.15 8.55
CA GLU A 8 1.99 2.58 8.79
C GLU A 8 0.59 3.02 8.34
N GLN A 9 0.14 2.60 7.15
CA GLN A 9 -1.17 2.98 6.61
C GLN A 9 -2.35 2.32 7.33
N GLN A 10 -2.22 1.06 7.74
CA GLN A 10 -3.34 0.30 8.34
C GLN A 10 -3.42 0.41 9.85
N LEU A 11 -2.29 0.63 10.53
CA LEU A 11 -2.23 0.67 12.00
C LEU A 11 -1.89 2.06 12.56
N ASN A 12 -1.67 3.07 11.71
CA ASN A 12 -1.28 4.44 12.09
C ASN A 12 -0.14 4.49 13.12
N THR A 13 0.77 3.51 13.07
CA THR A 13 1.83 3.36 14.07
C THR A 13 2.96 4.36 13.86
N SER A 14 3.53 4.88 14.95
CA SER A 14 4.78 5.64 14.89
C SER A 14 5.98 4.74 14.52
N ARG A 15 7.06 5.34 13.99
CA ARG A 15 8.31 4.60 13.67
C ARG A 15 8.86 3.79 14.85
N LYS A 16 8.68 4.28 16.09
CA LYS A 16 9.10 3.57 17.32
C LYS A 16 8.26 2.32 17.55
N GLU A 17 6.94 2.43 17.44
CA GLU A 17 6.03 1.29 17.63
C GLU A 17 6.22 0.23 16.56
N MET A 18 6.42 0.65 15.31
CA MET A 18 6.74 -0.26 14.22
C MET A 18 8.01 -1.08 14.52
N LYS A 19 9.12 -0.42 14.89
CA LYS A 19 10.34 -1.14 15.31
C LYS A 19 10.08 -2.11 16.46
N ARG A 20 9.24 -1.74 17.43
CA ARG A 20 8.86 -2.61 18.54
C ARG A 20 8.09 -3.84 18.06
N LEU A 21 7.17 -3.71 17.10
CA LEU A 21 6.40 -4.83 16.54
C LEU A 21 7.33 -5.85 15.85
N PHE A 22 8.28 -5.37 15.05
CA PHE A 22 9.28 -6.23 14.40
C PHE A 22 10.21 -6.90 15.42
N GLN A 23 10.67 -6.17 16.44
CA GLN A 23 11.50 -6.74 17.52
C GLN A 23 10.76 -7.79 18.35
N GLN A 24 9.46 -7.58 18.62
CA GLN A 24 8.61 -8.54 19.32
C GLN A 24 8.21 -9.74 18.46
N GLY A 25 8.59 -9.78 17.18
CA GLY A 25 8.22 -10.87 16.26
C GLY A 25 6.72 -10.96 16.03
N LYS A 26 5.99 -9.84 16.15
CA LYS A 26 4.53 -9.78 15.99
C LYS A 26 4.07 -9.58 14.54
N VAL A 27 5.00 -9.60 13.60
CA VAL A 27 4.76 -9.41 12.17
C VAL A 27 4.97 -10.75 11.47
N PHE A 28 3.93 -11.24 10.82
CA PHE A 28 3.90 -12.50 10.11
C PHE A 28 3.57 -12.25 8.64
N VAL A 29 4.31 -12.91 7.76
CA VAL A 29 4.02 -12.98 6.32
C VAL A 29 3.98 -14.46 5.97
N ASP A 30 2.84 -14.95 5.49
CA ASP A 30 2.60 -16.37 5.21
C ASP A 30 2.96 -17.27 6.39
N HIS A 31 2.49 -16.87 7.58
CA HIS A 31 2.69 -17.58 8.85
C HIS A 31 4.16 -17.63 9.32
N ARG A 32 5.09 -16.94 8.64
CA ARG A 32 6.49 -16.83 9.05
C ARG A 32 6.75 -15.46 9.68
N ILE A 33 7.49 -15.44 10.78
CA ILE A 33 7.90 -14.18 11.42
C ILE A 33 8.79 -13.42 10.45
N GLU A 34 8.34 -12.24 10.05
CA GLU A 34 9.10 -11.33 9.20
C GLU A 34 9.75 -10.25 10.05
N ARG A 35 11.06 -10.07 9.88
CA ARG A 35 11.85 -9.07 10.63
C ARG A 35 12.35 -7.95 9.71
N ARG A 36 12.19 -8.08 8.40
CA ARG A 36 12.64 -7.12 7.41
C ARG A 36 11.50 -6.16 7.05
N PRO A 37 11.49 -4.93 7.58
CA PRO A 37 10.46 -3.94 7.26
C PRO A 37 10.43 -3.53 5.78
N GLU A 38 11.57 -3.66 5.10
CA GLU A 38 11.75 -3.32 3.68
C GLU A 38 11.28 -4.41 2.70
N ARG A 39 10.78 -5.55 3.21
CA ARG A 39 10.24 -6.61 2.36
C ARG A 39 9.02 -6.08 1.58
N ASN A 40 9.02 -6.32 0.27
CA ASN A 40 7.82 -6.10 -0.53
C ASN A 40 6.81 -7.21 -0.24
N VAL A 41 5.59 -6.78 0.04
CA VAL A 41 4.43 -7.62 0.32
C VAL A 41 3.24 -7.13 -0.50
N ASP A 42 2.38 -8.08 -0.82
CA ASP A 42 1.18 -7.87 -1.62
C ASP A 42 0.10 -8.75 -1.00
N SER A 43 -1.03 -8.16 -0.60
CA SER A 43 -2.12 -8.89 0.05
C SER A 43 -2.86 -9.86 -0.89
N SER A 44 -2.70 -9.73 -2.20
CA SER A 44 -3.22 -10.69 -3.17
C SER A 44 -2.39 -11.97 -3.24
N LEU A 45 -1.11 -11.88 -2.87
CA LEU A 45 -0.15 -12.99 -2.96
C LEU A 45 0.28 -13.54 -1.60
N HIS A 46 0.27 -12.70 -0.57
CA HIS A 46 0.81 -13.01 0.75
C HIS A 46 -0.20 -12.67 1.85
N GLN A 47 -0.28 -13.52 2.87
CA GLN A 47 -1.07 -13.21 4.05
C GLN A 47 -0.24 -12.45 5.07
N ILE A 48 -0.56 -11.17 5.27
CA ILE A 48 0.14 -10.29 6.20
C ILE A 48 -0.64 -10.24 7.52
N MET A 49 -0.02 -10.63 8.62
CA MET A 49 -0.60 -10.64 9.96
C MET A 49 0.26 -9.85 10.92
N VAL A 50 -0.30 -8.84 11.57
CA VAL A 50 0.42 -8.00 12.53
C VAL A 50 -0.35 -7.92 13.83
N ALA A 51 0.29 -8.36 14.92
CA ALA A 51 -0.29 -8.39 16.27
C ALA A 51 -1.68 -9.08 16.33
N GLY A 52 -1.90 -10.11 15.50
CA GLY A 52 -3.17 -10.83 15.42
C GLY A 52 -4.22 -10.21 14.50
N ARG A 53 -3.91 -9.11 13.79
CA ARG A 53 -4.78 -8.51 12.78
C ARG A 53 -4.23 -8.78 11.38
N GLN A 54 -5.10 -9.21 10.47
CA GLN A 54 -4.74 -9.31 9.06
C GLN A 54 -4.69 -7.91 8.44
N LEU A 55 -3.62 -7.62 7.70
CA LEU A 55 -3.45 -6.36 6.99
C LEU A 55 -3.59 -6.59 5.49
N GLU A 56 -4.21 -5.64 4.80
CA GLU A 56 -4.41 -5.69 3.35
C GLU A 56 -3.72 -4.50 2.68
N THR A 57 -3.25 -4.72 1.45
CA THR A 57 -2.66 -3.69 0.60
C THR A 57 -3.70 -3.26 -0.43
N GLN A 58 -4.06 -1.99 -0.43
CA GLN A 58 -5.02 -1.42 -1.39
C GLN A 58 -4.29 -0.79 -2.59
N GLU A 59 -3.41 -1.57 -3.24
CA GLU A 59 -2.79 -1.12 -4.50
C GLU A 59 -3.74 -1.48 -5.65
N ARG A 60 -4.16 -0.48 -6.43
CA ARG A 60 -4.98 -0.66 -7.63
C ARG A 60 -4.15 -0.31 -8.86
N TYR A 61 -4.25 -1.15 -9.90
CA TYR A 61 -3.55 -0.95 -11.17
C TYR A 61 -4.57 -0.68 -12.26
N TYR A 62 -4.42 0.45 -12.95
CA TYR A 62 -5.27 0.83 -14.08
C TYR A 62 -4.46 0.94 -15.35
N ILE A 63 -4.97 0.37 -16.44
CA ILE A 63 -4.45 0.58 -17.78
C ILE A 63 -5.42 1.51 -18.49
N VAL A 64 -5.00 2.77 -18.71
CA VAL A 64 -5.83 3.78 -19.36
C VAL A 64 -5.25 4.07 -20.75
N ASN A 65 -6.10 3.95 -21.78
CA ASN A 65 -5.75 4.43 -23.11
C ASN A 65 -5.87 5.97 -23.13
N LYS A 66 -4.75 6.66 -23.01
CA LYS A 66 -4.70 8.11 -22.86
C LYS A 66 -5.23 8.82 -24.13
N PRO A 67 -6.36 9.55 -24.06
CA PRO A 67 -6.89 10.28 -25.21
C PRO A 67 -6.09 11.57 -25.45
N LYS A 68 -6.20 12.13 -26.67
CA LYS A 68 -5.58 13.41 -27.01
C LYS A 68 -6.17 14.55 -26.17
N GLY A 69 -5.32 15.47 -25.72
CA GLY A 69 -5.73 16.63 -24.92
C GLY A 69 -5.73 16.42 -23.40
N VAL A 70 -5.45 15.21 -22.92
CA VAL A 70 -5.36 14.88 -21.49
C VAL A 70 -3.90 14.87 -21.02
N VAL A 71 -3.64 15.35 -19.81
CA VAL A 71 -2.29 15.45 -19.23
C VAL A 71 -2.08 14.42 -18.11
N THR A 72 -0.82 14.04 -17.90
CA THR A 72 -0.44 13.12 -16.82
C THR A 72 0.06 13.95 -15.63
N ALA A 73 -0.88 14.41 -14.80
CA ALA A 73 -0.60 15.23 -13.61
C ALA A 73 -1.54 14.86 -12.46
N ASN A 74 -1.10 15.07 -11.22
CA ASN A 74 -1.94 14.86 -10.02
C ASN A 74 -3.07 15.89 -9.93
N LEU A 75 -2.77 17.14 -10.29
CA LEU A 75 -3.73 18.24 -10.37
C LEU A 75 -3.27 19.16 -11.49
N ASP A 76 -4.19 19.53 -12.38
CA ASP A 76 -3.97 20.53 -13.41
C ASP A 76 -5.23 21.40 -13.50
N GLN A 77 -5.05 22.71 -13.58
CA GLN A 77 -6.16 23.67 -13.57
C GLN A 77 -6.69 23.97 -14.98
N GLN A 78 -5.89 23.70 -16.01
CA GLN A 78 -6.20 24.07 -17.40
C GLN A 78 -6.60 22.87 -18.25
N HIS A 79 -6.03 21.70 -17.98
CA HIS A 79 -6.24 20.50 -18.77
C HIS A 79 -6.77 19.35 -17.89
N GLN A 80 -7.63 18.50 -18.46
CA GLN A 80 -8.11 17.31 -17.78
C GLN A 80 -6.96 16.34 -17.51
N THR A 81 -6.88 15.79 -16.31
CA THR A 81 -5.84 14.83 -15.93
C THR A 81 -6.28 13.39 -16.21
N VAL A 82 -5.31 12.49 -16.43
CA VAL A 82 -5.61 11.05 -16.57
C VAL A 82 -6.29 10.48 -15.34
N ILE A 83 -5.97 10.98 -14.13
CA ILE A 83 -6.60 10.54 -12.88
C ILE A 83 -8.09 10.89 -12.86
N ALA A 84 -8.48 12.02 -13.45
CA ALA A 84 -9.89 12.41 -13.58
C ALA A 84 -10.68 11.53 -14.56
N LEU A 85 -10.04 10.62 -15.30
CA LEU A 85 -10.72 9.64 -16.15
C LEU A 85 -11.08 8.34 -15.41
N ILE A 86 -10.58 8.14 -14.18
CA ILE A 86 -10.82 6.94 -13.37
C ILE A 86 -11.96 7.27 -12.40
N ALA A 87 -13.02 6.47 -12.38
CA ALA A 87 -14.14 6.72 -11.46
C ALA A 87 -13.73 6.39 -10.01
N PRO A 88 -14.33 7.04 -8.99
CA PRO A 88 -14.03 6.74 -7.58
C PRO A 88 -14.31 5.28 -7.18
N GLU A 89 -15.22 4.63 -7.90
CA GLU A 89 -15.61 3.23 -7.71
C GLU A 89 -14.70 2.21 -8.41
N ASP A 90 -13.87 2.63 -9.36
CA ASP A 90 -12.84 1.79 -10.00
C ASP A 90 -11.64 1.60 -9.06
#